data_AF-A0A930W5H7-F1
#
_entry.id   AF-A0A930W5H7-F1
#
_cell.length_a   1.000
_cell.length_b   1.000
_cell.length_c   1.000
_cell.angle_alpha   90.00
_cell.angle_beta   90.00
_cell.angle_gamma   90.00
#
_symmetry.space_group_name_H-M   'P 1'
#
loop_
_entity.id
_entity.type
_entity.pdbx_description
1 polymer ?
#
loop_
_entity_poly.entity_id
_entity_poly.type
_entity_poly.pdbx_seq_one_letter_code
_entity_poly.pdbx_strand_id
1 'polypeptide(L)'
;MGYKTPTCSIARSCGGCEWLSVPYPIQLKRKQAQVEELLAPLAKINNVTIESIRGMDEPLAYRHKAATPFAPGKGRTVRSGFYASGTHKIIASKECLVEDGRARAILNDVAYLAGQFN
;
A
#
# COMPACT_ATOMS: atom_id res chain seq x y z
N MET A 1 -25.86 6.62 0.69
CA MET A 1 -24.84 6.46 1.75
C MET A 1 -23.47 6.55 1.13
N GLY A 2 -22.69 7.59 1.46
CA GLY A 2 -21.35 7.78 0.91
C GLY A 2 -20.34 6.95 1.69
N TYR A 3 -19.59 6.09 1.01
CA TYR A 3 -18.46 5.40 1.63
C TYR A 3 -17.30 6.39 1.82
N LYS A 4 -16.58 6.27 2.94
CA LYS A 4 -15.29 6.95 3.11
C LYS A 4 -14.26 6.26 2.22
N THR A 5 -13.56 7.05 1.43
CA THR A 5 -12.51 6.57 0.52
C THR A 5 -11.25 7.37 0.80
N PRO A 6 -10.17 6.74 1.30
CA PRO A 6 -8.90 7.41 1.50
C PRO A 6 -8.34 7.94 0.17
N THR A 7 -7.88 9.19 0.18
CA THR A 7 -7.25 9.82 -0.99
C THR A 7 -5.75 9.94 -0.77
N CYS A 8 -4.96 9.22 -1.57
CA CYS A 8 -3.50 9.33 -1.55
C CYS A 8 -3.03 10.26 -2.68
N SER A 9 -2.23 11.27 -2.31
CA SER A 9 -1.74 12.32 -3.22
C SER A 9 -0.90 11.80 -4.40
N ILE A 10 -0.28 10.62 -4.24
CA ILE A 10 0.57 9.97 -5.26
C ILE A 10 -0.05 8.69 -5.85
N ALA A 11 -1.34 8.43 -5.63
CA ALA A 11 -1.99 7.16 -6.01
C ALA A 11 -1.87 6.83 -7.50
N ARG A 12 -1.80 7.84 -8.38
CA ARG A 12 -1.70 7.63 -9.83
C ARG A 12 -0.32 7.16 -10.31
N SER A 13 0.73 7.39 -9.53
CA SER A 13 2.12 7.13 -9.94
C SER A 13 2.82 6.12 -9.05
N CYS A 14 2.42 6.00 -7.78
CA CYS A 14 2.95 5.03 -6.84
C CYS A 14 2.46 3.61 -7.15
N GLY A 15 3.36 2.63 -7.20
CA GLY A 15 3.02 1.22 -7.39
C GLY A 15 2.58 0.49 -6.11
N GLY A 16 2.38 1.19 -5.00
CA GLY A 16 2.24 0.58 -3.68
C GLY A 16 0.82 0.11 -3.31
N CYS A 17 -0.22 0.71 -3.88
CA CYS A 17 -1.62 0.43 -3.56
C CYS A 17 -2.48 0.45 -4.82
N GLU A 18 -3.22 -0.63 -5.08
CA GLU A 18 -4.14 -0.72 -6.21
C GLU A 18 -5.56 -0.26 -5.83
N TRP A 19 -6.06 -0.67 -4.65
CA TRP A 19 -7.47 -0.50 -4.26
C TRP A 19 -7.68 0.49 -3.12
N LEU A 20 -6.69 1.30 -2.75
CA LEU A 20 -6.83 2.25 -1.63
C LEU A 20 -7.99 3.23 -1.84
N SER A 21 -8.27 3.60 -3.10
CA SER A 21 -9.40 4.47 -3.47
C SER A 21 -10.71 3.70 -3.74
N VAL A 22 -10.79 2.41 -3.42
CA VAL A 22 -12.02 1.62 -3.49
C VAL A 22 -12.61 1.54 -2.08
N PRO A 23 -13.91 1.82 -1.87
CA PRO A 23 -14.55 1.64 -0.57
C PRO A 23 -14.26 0.27 0.05
N TYR A 24 -13.85 0.24 1.32
CA TYR A 24 -13.41 -1.00 1.97
C TYR A 24 -14.46 -2.13 1.94
N PRO A 25 -15.77 -1.89 2.16
CA PRO A 25 -16.80 -2.93 2.01
C PRO A 25 -16.85 -3.53 0.59
N ILE A 26 -16.57 -2.73 -0.43
CA ILE A 26 -16.52 -3.18 -1.83
C ILE A 26 -15.26 -4.00 -2.08
N GLN A 27 -14.12 -3.63 -1.47
CA GLN A 27 -12.91 -4.45 -1.52
C GLN A 27 -13.17 -5.85 -0.94
N LEU A 28 -13.79 -5.94 0.24
CA LEU A 28 -14.10 -7.21 0.90
C LEU A 28 -15.04 -8.06 0.03
N LYS A 29 -16.13 -7.48 -0.48
CA LYS A 29 -17.06 -8.18 -1.38
C LYS A 29 -16.38 -8.73 -2.63
N ARG A 30 -15.50 -7.93 -3.27
CA ARG A 30 -14.76 -8.37 -4.47
C ARG A 30 -13.78 -9.48 -4.16
N LYS A 31 -13.03 -9.38 -3.06
CA LYS A 31 -12.11 -10.44 -2.62
C LYS A 31 -12.85 -11.73 -2.29
N GLN A 32 -14.00 -11.63 -1.63
CA GLN A 32 -14.83 -12.79 -1.29
C GLN A 32 -15.26 -13.54 -2.55
N ALA A 33 -15.84 -12.82 -3.52
CA ALA A 33 -16.27 -13.41 -4.78
C ALA A 33 -15.12 -14.10 -5.54
N GLN A 34 -13.92 -13.48 -5.56
CA GLN A 34 -12.74 -14.07 -6.21
C GLN A 34 -12.28 -15.36 -5.52
N VAL A 35 -12.26 -15.40 -4.18
CA VAL A 35 -11.88 -16.59 -3.42
C VAL A 35 -12.91 -17.71 -3.61
N GLU A 36 -14.19 -17.38 -3.56
CA GLU A 36 -15.28 -18.33 -3.77
C GLU A 36 -15.25 -18.93 -5.18
N GLU A 37 -15.11 -18.11 -6.21
CA GLU A 37 -14.99 -18.55 -7.61
C GLU A 37 -13.78 -19.48 -7.80
N LEU A 38 -12.62 -19.08 -7.29
CA LEU A 38 -11.39 -19.85 -7.43
C LEU A 38 -11.42 -21.20 -6.70
N LEU A 39 -11.98 -21.23 -5.48
CA LEU A 39 -11.90 -22.40 -4.60
C LEU A 39 -13.16 -23.27 -4.62
N ALA A 40 -14.25 -22.87 -5.28
CA ALA A 40 -15.51 -23.62 -5.33
C ALA A 40 -15.34 -25.12 -5.70
N PRO A 41 -14.51 -25.51 -6.70
CA PRO A 41 -14.31 -26.93 -7.02
C PRO A 41 -13.71 -27.71 -5.85
N LEU A 42 -12.69 -27.14 -5.18
CA LEU A 42 -12.00 -27.76 -4.05
C LEU A 42 -12.89 -27.81 -2.81
N ALA A 43 -13.65 -26.75 -2.54
CA ALA A 43 -14.60 -26.68 -1.44
C ALA A 43 -15.64 -27.81 -1.56
N LYS A 44 -16.15 -28.04 -2.77
CA LYS A 44 -17.08 -29.14 -3.07
C LYS A 44 -16.44 -30.52 -2.89
N ILE A 45 -15.23 -30.73 -3.43
CA ILE A 45 -14.52 -32.03 -3.33
C ILE A 45 -14.24 -32.40 -1.87
N ASN A 46 -13.84 -31.43 -1.05
CA ASN A 46 -13.45 -31.66 0.34
C ASN A 46 -14.62 -31.49 1.33
N ASN A 47 -15.83 -31.17 0.85
CA ASN A 47 -17.01 -30.89 1.66
C ASN A 47 -16.77 -29.84 2.76
N VAL A 48 -16.16 -28.72 2.38
CA VAL A 48 -15.88 -27.58 3.28
C VAL A 48 -16.57 -26.31 2.76
N THR A 49 -16.83 -25.37 3.67
CA THR A 49 -17.36 -24.05 3.33
C THR A 49 -16.28 -22.98 3.38
N ILE A 50 -16.40 -21.98 2.52
CA ILE A 50 -15.51 -20.81 2.52
C ILE A 50 -16.10 -19.77 3.47
N GLU A 51 -15.39 -19.46 4.55
CA GLU A 51 -15.80 -18.40 5.48
C GLU A 51 -15.70 -17.00 4.85
N SER A 52 -16.46 -16.05 5.41
CA SER A 52 -16.34 -14.65 5.03
C SER A 52 -14.96 -14.09 5.38
N ILE A 53 -14.37 -13.32 4.47
CA ILE A 53 -13.12 -12.59 4.71
C ILE A 53 -13.30 -11.64 5.88
N ARG A 54 -12.44 -11.80 6.89
CA ARG A 54 -12.38 -10.91 8.05
C ARG A 54 -11.73 -9.58 7.63
N GLY A 55 -12.52 -8.52 7.70
CA GLY A 55 -12.05 -7.15 7.48
C GLY A 55 -11.33 -6.57 8.68
N MET A 56 -10.70 -5.42 8.47
CA MET A 56 -10.09 -4.56 9.48
C MET A 56 -11.05 -3.42 9.83
N ASP A 57 -11.12 -3.04 11.10
CA ASP A 57 -11.97 -1.95 11.57
C ASP A 57 -11.53 -0.59 10.99
N GLU A 58 -10.22 -0.31 11.00
CA GLU A 58 -9.59 0.87 10.42
C GLU A 58 -8.54 0.44 9.38
N PRO A 59 -8.86 0.44 8.07
CA PRO A 59 -7.99 -0.11 7.02
C PRO A 59 -6.84 0.84 6.61
N LEU A 60 -6.21 1.50 7.59
CA LEU A 60 -5.09 2.44 7.44
C LEU A 60 -3.97 2.11 8.43
N ALA A 61 -2.79 2.70 8.22
CA ALA A 61 -1.61 2.59 9.09
C ALA A 61 -1.15 1.17 9.48
N TYR A 62 -1.54 0.15 8.72
CA TYR A 62 -1.34 -1.26 9.08
C TYR A 62 0.05 -1.82 8.72
N ARG A 63 0.88 -1.11 7.94
CA ARG A 63 2.25 -1.54 7.59
C ARG A 63 3.24 -1.05 8.64
N HIS A 64 3.60 -1.94 9.57
CA HIS A 64 4.63 -1.69 10.58
C HIS A 64 6.07 -1.96 10.11
N LYS A 65 6.24 -2.56 8.93
CA LYS A 65 7.53 -2.64 8.23
C LYS A 65 7.46 -1.80 6.97
N ALA A 66 8.31 -0.78 6.91
CA ALA A 66 8.46 0.06 5.73
C ALA A 66 9.85 -0.14 5.12
N ALA A 67 9.89 -0.27 3.79
CA ALA A 67 11.11 -0.32 3.02
C ALA A 67 10.98 0.71 1.89
N THR A 68 11.98 1.57 1.76
CA THR A 68 12.05 2.58 0.69
C THR A 68 13.35 2.39 -0.09
N PRO A 69 13.32 2.51 -1.42
CA PRO A 69 14.54 2.71 -2.18
C PRO A 69 15.12 4.10 -1.88
N PHE A 70 16.44 4.21 -1.94
CA PHE A 70 17.19 5.46 -1.92
C PHE A 70 18.08 5.53 -3.16
N ALA A 71 18.17 6.70 -3.78
CA ALA A 71 19.08 6.92 -4.92
C ALA A 71 19.60 8.37 -4.93
N PRO A 72 20.79 8.62 -5.50
CA PRO A 72 21.27 9.99 -5.69
C PRO A 72 20.25 10.86 -6.44
N GLY A 73 20.06 12.09 -5.95
CA GLY A 73 19.25 13.14 -6.55
C GLY A 73 20.11 14.23 -7.20
N LYS A 74 19.49 15.37 -7.50
CA LYS A 74 20.23 16.55 -8.01
C LYS A 74 20.94 17.25 -6.84
N GLY A 75 22.23 17.55 -7.01
CA GLY A 75 23.05 18.15 -5.95
C GLY A 75 23.09 17.28 -4.70
N ARG A 76 22.95 17.89 -3.53
CA ARG A 76 22.98 17.25 -2.21
C ARG A 76 21.64 16.62 -1.78
N THR A 77 20.88 16.09 -2.73
CA THR A 77 19.57 15.47 -2.44
C THR A 77 19.63 13.96 -2.65
N VAL A 78 18.88 13.22 -1.82
CA VAL A 78 18.65 11.79 -2.00
C VAL A 78 17.17 11.60 -2.32
N ARG A 79 16.88 10.84 -3.37
CA ARG A 79 15.52 10.45 -3.77
C ARG A 79 15.09 9.27 -2.92
N SER A 80 13.93 9.39 -2.27
CA SER A 80 13.27 8.31 -1.53
C SER A 80 11.77 8.29 -1.83
N GLY A 81 11.09 7.17 -1.54
CA GLY A 81 9.66 7.01 -1.78
C GLY A 81 9.24 5.59 -2.13
N PHE A 82 8.58 5.39 -3.27
CA PHE A 82 8.18 4.08 -3.77
C PHE A 82 8.50 3.96 -5.25
N TYR A 83 8.61 2.73 -5.76
CA TYR A 83 8.67 2.53 -7.19
C TYR A 83 7.31 2.74 -7.85
N ALA A 84 7.32 3.33 -9.05
CA ALA A 84 6.16 3.30 -9.94
C ALA A 84 5.93 1.87 -10.44
N SER A 85 4.65 1.51 -10.64
CA SER A 85 4.27 0.15 -11.04
C SER A 85 5.03 -0.32 -12.28
N GLY A 86 5.63 -1.51 -12.21
CA GLY A 86 6.39 -2.11 -13.30
C GLY A 86 7.75 -1.46 -13.61
N THR A 87 8.31 -0.61 -12.74
CA THR A 87 9.58 0.10 -13.00
C THR A 87 10.48 0.22 -11.76
N HIS A 88 11.72 0.70 -11.95
CA HIS A 88 12.61 1.16 -10.86
C HIS A 88 12.60 2.69 -10.68
N LYS A 89 11.58 3.39 -11.20
CA LYS A 89 11.47 4.85 -11.06
C LYS A 89 10.96 5.19 -9.66
N ILE A 90 11.79 5.83 -8.85
CA ILE A 90 11.40 6.34 -7.52
C ILE A 90 10.45 7.52 -7.67
N ILE A 91 9.26 7.38 -7.10
CA ILE A 91 8.22 8.40 -6.89
C ILE A 91 8.34 8.91 -5.47
N ALA A 92 8.59 10.21 -5.32
CA ALA A 92 8.72 10.84 -4.02
C ALA A 92 7.41 10.72 -3.23
N SER A 93 7.52 10.38 -1.94
CA SER A 93 6.39 10.22 -1.04
C SER A 93 6.69 10.96 0.26
N LYS A 94 5.88 11.99 0.55
CA LYS A 94 5.94 12.71 1.83
C LYS A 94 5.25 11.93 2.95
N GLU A 95 4.17 11.23 2.60
CA GLU A 95 3.29 10.49 3.50
C GLU A 95 2.80 9.20 2.82
N CYS A 96 2.41 8.21 3.61
CA CYS A 96 1.77 6.99 3.13
C CYS A 96 0.68 6.56 4.10
N LEU A 97 -0.57 6.56 3.65
CA LEU A 97 -1.75 6.30 4.49
C LEU A 97 -1.79 4.88 5.10
N VAL A 98 -1.05 3.94 4.51
CA VAL A 98 -1.03 2.53 4.94
C VAL A 98 0.20 2.17 5.75
N GLU A 99 1.17 3.07 5.89
CA GLU A 99 2.32 2.89 6.77
C GLU A 99 1.99 3.36 8.19
N ASP A 100 2.64 2.76 9.19
CA ASP A 100 2.66 3.31 10.55
C ASP A 100 3.00 4.80 10.49
N GLY A 101 2.28 5.63 11.24
CA GLY A 101 2.39 7.09 11.16
C GLY A 101 3.79 7.65 11.41
N ARG A 102 4.70 6.87 12.01
CA ARG A 102 6.09 7.25 12.25
C ARG A 102 7.04 6.82 11.13
N ALA A 103 6.72 5.75 10.41
CA ALA A 103 7.65 5.09 9.50
C ALA A 103 8.10 6.02 8.35
N ARG A 104 7.15 6.70 7.69
CA ARG A 104 7.48 7.58 6.56
C ARG A 104 8.33 8.78 6.97
N ALA A 105 8.06 9.36 8.14
CA ALA A 105 8.85 10.47 8.67
C ALA A 105 10.31 10.05 8.89
N ILE A 106 10.54 8.92 9.57
CA ILE A 106 11.88 8.37 9.79
C ILE A 106 12.62 8.15 8.46
N LEU A 107 11.95 7.56 7.46
CA LEU A 107 12.56 7.31 6.14
C LEU A 107 12.90 8.59 5.38
N ASN A 108 12.09 9.63 5.51
CA ASN A 108 12.35 10.93 4.92
C ASN A 108 13.52 11.64 5.61
N ASP A 109 13.63 11.54 6.94
CA ASP A 109 14.74 12.08 7.70
C ASP A 109 16.07 11.39 7.33
N VAL A 110 16.05 10.07 7.13
CA VAL A 110 17.22 9.34 6.63
C VAL A 110 17.67 9.86 5.25
N ALA A 111 16.73 10.10 4.32
CA ALA A 111 17.07 10.67 3.01
C ALA A 111 17.65 12.09 3.13
N TYR A 112 17.06 12.91 3.99
CA TYR A 112 17.52 14.28 4.23
C TYR A 112 18.93 14.31 4.81
N LEU A 113 19.19 13.54 5.87
CA LEU A 113 20.49 13.45 6.53
C LEU A 113 21.55 12.89 5.58
N ALA A 114 21.24 11.83 4.83
CA ALA A 114 22.16 11.27 3.84
C ALA A 114 22.59 12.30 2.78
N GLY A 115 21.70 13.22 2.39
CA GLY A 115 22.04 14.31 1.48
C GLY A 115 23.04 15.33 2.04
N GLN A 116 23.11 15.49 3.37
CA GLN A 116 24.05 16.43 4.01
C GLN A 116 25.50 15.94 4.00
N PHE A 117 25.70 14.62 3.90
CA PHE A 117 27.03 13.99 3.87
C PHE A 117 27.56 13.75 2.44
N ASN A 118 26.81 14.19 1.42
CA ASN A 118 27.13 14.03 0.00
C ASN A 118 27.66 15.33 -0.62
#